data_AF-A0A9E5F2S3-F1
#
_entry.id   AF-A0A9E5F2S3-F1
#
_cell.length_a   1.000
_cell.length_b   1.000
_cell.length_c   1.000
_cell.angle_alpha   90.00
_cell.angle_beta   90.00
_cell.angle_gamma   90.00
#
_symmetry.space_group_name_H-M   'P 1'
#
loop_
_entity.id
_entity.type
_entity.pdbx_description
1 polymer ?
#
loop_
_entity_poly.entity_id
_entity_poly.type
_entity_poly.pdbx_seq_one_letter_code
_entity_poly.pdbx_strand_id
1 'polypeptide(L)'
;MSTTHERVEGHLSQSLDNLRTDELLLNMGPQHPSTHGVLRVVVTTDGEIVKAAKPEIGYLHRCFEKHSENREYLQVVPYTDRLDYVAAMTQELGYCLAVEKLLEVQIPERAQKLRVIVSELQRIASHLLAIGTYSLDTGGFAAFIYGFRDREHILRIFEELCGAR
;
A
#
# COMPACT_ATOMS: atom_id res chain seq x y z
N MET A 1 29.11 -46.87 34.25
CA MET A 1 28.31 -45.68 34.62
C MET A 1 27.83 -44.94 33.37
N SER A 2 27.10 -45.59 32.44
CA SER A 2 26.60 -44.91 31.22
C SER A 2 25.15 -45.26 30.84
N THR A 3 24.39 -45.91 31.72
CA THR A 3 23.07 -46.47 31.35
C THR A 3 21.87 -45.65 31.83
N THR A 4 22.09 -44.53 32.54
CA THR A 4 21.02 -43.64 33.04
C THR A 4 20.80 -42.41 32.19
N HIS A 5 21.79 -41.92 31.42
CA HIS A 5 21.63 -40.74 30.56
C HIS A 5 20.85 -41.03 29.27
N GLU A 6 21.10 -42.16 28.59
CA GLU A 6 20.38 -42.54 27.35
C GLU A 6 18.88 -42.83 27.57
N ARG A 7 18.49 -43.30 28.77
CA ARG A 7 17.08 -43.60 29.09
C ARG A 7 16.23 -42.36 29.35
N VAL A 8 16.83 -41.23 29.71
CA VAL A 8 16.10 -39.97 29.94
C VAL A 8 15.92 -39.20 28.63
N GLU A 9 16.90 -39.26 27.72
CA GLU A 9 16.81 -38.64 26.39
C GLU A 9 15.71 -39.25 25.51
N GLY A 10 15.55 -40.58 25.54
CA GLY A 10 14.50 -41.27 24.77
C GLY A 10 13.06 -41.00 25.24
N HIS A 11 12.86 -40.67 26.52
CA HIS A 11 11.54 -40.30 27.04
C HIS A 11 11.17 -38.84 26.74
N LEU A 12 12.16 -37.93 26.72
CA LEU A 12 11.95 -36.53 26.35
C LEU A 12 11.69 -36.38 24.85
N SER A 13 12.38 -37.14 23.98
CA SER A 13 12.16 -37.05 22.53
C SER A 13 10.75 -37.52 22.11
N GLN A 14 10.23 -38.59 22.71
CA GLN A 14 8.87 -39.09 22.44
C GLN A 14 7.75 -38.16 22.96
N SER A 15 8.06 -37.26 23.90
CA SER A 15 7.08 -36.33 24.47
C SER A 15 6.93 -35.04 23.67
N LEU A 16 7.95 -34.64 22.90
CA LEU A 16 7.91 -33.46 22.03
C LEU A 16 7.23 -33.75 20.69
N ASP A 17 7.34 -34.98 20.16
CA ASP A 17 6.71 -35.40 18.89
C ASP A 17 5.16 -35.39 18.93
N ASN A 18 4.56 -35.29 20.13
CA ASN A 18 3.11 -35.30 20.34
C ASN A 18 2.52 -33.95 20.77
N LEU A 19 3.29 -32.86 20.76
CA LEU A 19 2.76 -31.51 20.93
C LEU A 19 2.17 -31.03 19.60
N ARG A 20 0.91 -31.39 19.33
CA ARG A 20 0.15 -30.74 18.26
C ARG A 20 -0.15 -29.31 18.70
N THR A 21 0.44 -28.31 18.05
CA THR A 21 -0.06 -26.95 18.16
C THR A 21 -1.44 -26.92 17.49
N ASP A 22 -2.44 -26.43 18.22
CA ASP A 22 -3.74 -26.16 17.62
C ASP A 22 -3.61 -25.00 16.62
N GLU A 23 -4.27 -25.13 15.46
CA GLU A 23 -4.32 -24.04 14.49
C GLU A 23 -5.09 -22.86 15.09
N LEU A 24 -4.42 -21.72 15.21
CA LEU A 24 -5.04 -20.48 15.67
C LEU A 24 -5.55 -19.69 14.46
N LEU A 25 -6.78 -19.22 14.54
CA LEU A 25 -7.36 -18.32 13.56
C LEU A 25 -7.35 -16.89 14.13
N LEU A 26 -6.48 -16.05 13.59
CA LEU A 26 -6.26 -14.67 14.01
C LEU A 26 -6.86 -13.70 12.99
N ASN A 27 -7.60 -12.70 13.49
CA ASN A 27 -8.18 -11.65 12.66
C ASN A 27 -7.34 -10.38 12.79
N MET A 28 -6.59 -10.04 11.74
CA MET A 28 -5.80 -8.81 11.67
C MET A 28 -6.58 -7.74 10.91
N GLY A 29 -6.99 -6.67 11.60
CA GLY A 29 -7.79 -5.58 11.03
C GLY A 29 -9.28 -5.62 11.41
N PRO A 30 -10.13 -4.74 10.82
CA PRO A 30 -9.83 -3.77 9.76
C PRO A 30 -9.07 -2.53 10.26
N GLN A 31 -9.02 -2.34 11.58
CA GLN A 31 -8.33 -1.22 12.22
C GLN A 31 -7.06 -1.74 12.90
N HIS A 32 -5.95 -1.74 12.18
CA HIS A 32 -4.64 -2.08 12.70
C HIS A 32 -3.61 -1.09 12.12
N PRO A 33 -2.64 -0.57 12.90
CA PRO A 33 -1.69 0.42 12.38
C PRO A 33 -0.93 -0.03 11.12
N SER A 34 -0.53 -1.31 11.08
CA SER A 34 0.22 -1.89 9.97
C SER A 34 -0.61 -2.22 8.71
N THR A 35 -1.92 -1.95 8.69
CA THR A 35 -2.75 -2.17 7.49
C THR A 35 -2.75 -0.97 6.54
N HIS A 36 -2.13 0.16 6.92
CA HIS A 36 -2.00 1.39 6.11
C HIS A 36 -3.27 1.78 5.33
N GLY A 37 -4.40 1.69 6.02
CA GLY A 37 -5.72 1.78 5.42
C GLY A 37 -6.65 0.73 5.99
N VAL A 38 -7.67 0.36 5.21
CA VAL A 38 -8.72 -0.56 5.64
C VAL A 38 -8.51 -1.91 4.95
N LEU A 39 -7.82 -2.80 5.63
CA LEU A 39 -7.57 -4.18 5.19
C LEU A 39 -7.83 -5.12 6.35
N ARG A 40 -8.58 -6.19 6.08
CA ARG A 40 -8.74 -7.30 7.01
C ARG A 40 -8.00 -8.50 6.46
N VAL A 41 -7.16 -9.13 7.26
CA VAL A 41 -6.46 -10.37 6.91
C VAL A 41 -6.78 -11.41 7.95
N VAL A 42 -7.43 -12.49 7.52
CA VAL A 42 -7.67 -13.67 8.37
C VAL A 42 -6.48 -14.59 8.23
N VAL A 43 -5.70 -14.73 9.30
CA VAL A 43 -4.45 -15.49 9.33
C VAL A 43 -4.68 -16.79 10.11
N THR A 44 -4.33 -17.92 9.52
CA THR A 44 -4.25 -19.22 10.21
C THR A 44 -2.80 -19.48 10.56
N THR A 45 -2.48 -19.56 11.84
CA THR A 45 -1.12 -19.79 12.34
C THR A 45 -1.01 -21.13 13.06
N ASP A 46 0.15 -21.78 12.89
CA ASP A 46 0.61 -22.91 13.68
C ASP A 46 1.77 -22.39 14.54
N GLY A 47 1.46 -22.00 15.78
CA GLY A 47 2.38 -21.22 16.61
C GLY A 47 2.74 -19.88 15.94
N GLU A 48 4.04 -19.69 15.66
CA GLU A 48 4.57 -18.49 14.98
C GLU A 48 4.56 -18.60 13.45
N ILE A 49 4.32 -19.80 12.90
CA ILE A 49 4.36 -20.04 11.46
C ILE A 49 3.00 -19.74 10.84
N VAL A 50 2.98 -18.86 9.83
CA VAL A 50 1.77 -18.58 9.05
C VAL A 50 1.52 -19.73 8.08
N LYS A 51 0.41 -20.45 8.26
CA LYS A 51 -0.02 -21.53 7.36
C LYS A 51 -0.87 -21.02 6.20
N ALA A 52 -1.74 -20.05 6.47
CA ALA A 52 -2.57 -19.40 5.47
C ALA A 52 -2.88 -17.96 5.87
N ALA A 53 -3.02 -17.08 4.87
CA ALA A 53 -3.50 -15.72 5.07
C ALA A 53 -4.51 -15.39 3.97
N LYS A 54 -5.75 -15.08 4.37
CA LYS A 54 -6.82 -14.68 3.46
C LYS A 54 -7.08 -13.18 3.61
N PRO A 55 -6.67 -12.34 2.63
CA PRO A 55 -7.03 -10.94 2.64
C PRO A 55 -8.49 -10.77 2.22
N GLU A 56 -9.25 -10.06 3.04
CA GLU A 56 -10.59 -9.58 2.71
C GLU A 56 -10.50 -8.11 2.33
N ILE A 57 -10.73 -7.85 1.04
CA ILE A 57 -10.70 -6.52 0.42
C ILE A 57 -12.12 -6.01 0.16
N GLY A 58 -12.24 -4.72 -0.15
CA GLY A 58 -13.51 -4.11 -0.57
C GLY A 58 -14.12 -3.13 0.45
N TYR A 59 -13.51 -2.97 1.64
CA TYR A 59 -13.95 -1.98 2.62
C TYR A 59 -13.89 -0.52 2.12
N LEU A 60 -13.03 -0.24 1.12
CA LEU A 60 -12.92 1.05 0.46
C LEU A 60 -13.55 1.06 -0.96
N HIS A 61 -14.34 0.04 -1.31
CA HIS A 61 -15.00 0.01 -2.61
C HIS A 61 -16.12 1.07 -2.67
N ARG A 62 -16.01 1.99 -3.63
CA ARG A 62 -16.95 3.11 -3.82
C ARG A 62 -17.62 3.12 -5.19
N CYS A 63 -17.67 1.98 -5.89
CA CYS A 63 -18.28 1.84 -7.21
C CYS A 63 -17.83 2.92 -8.21
N PHE A 64 -16.53 3.22 -8.20
CA PHE A 64 -15.94 4.32 -8.95
C PHE A 64 -16.29 4.28 -10.44
N GLU A 65 -16.07 3.12 -11.06
CA GLU A 65 -16.36 2.86 -12.47
C GLU A 65 -17.82 3.15 -12.81
N LYS A 66 -18.75 2.79 -11.91
CA LYS A 66 -20.17 3.04 -12.11
C LYS A 66 -20.54 4.52 -12.06
N HIS A 67 -19.83 5.30 -11.25
CA HIS A 67 -19.99 6.75 -11.24
C HIS A 67 -19.43 7.37 -12.52
N SER A 68 -18.29 6.88 -13.02
CA SER A 68 -17.68 7.36 -14.26
C SER A 68 -18.56 7.14 -15.49
N GLU A 69 -19.38 6.08 -15.53
CA GLU A 69 -20.36 5.86 -16.62
C GLU A 69 -21.40 6.97 -16.76
N ASN A 70 -21.74 7.65 -15.66
CA ASN A 70 -22.79 8.67 -15.62
C ASN A 70 -22.24 10.11 -15.67
N ARG A 71 -20.95 10.27 -15.96
CA ARG A 71 -20.24 11.56 -15.91
C ARG A 71 -19.51 11.83 -17.21
N GLU A 72 -19.37 13.11 -17.52
CA GLU A 72 -18.57 13.55 -18.66
C GLU A 72 -17.08 13.33 -18.38
N TYR A 73 -16.27 13.17 -19.44
CA TYR A 73 -14.83 12.88 -19.32
C TYR A 73 -14.09 13.86 -18.40
N LEU A 74 -14.38 15.17 -18.48
CA LEU A 74 -13.76 16.17 -17.60
C LEU A 74 -14.14 16.01 -16.12
N GLN A 75 -15.37 15.56 -15.85
CA GLN A 75 -15.84 15.34 -14.47
C GLN A 75 -15.22 14.08 -13.84
N VAL A 76 -14.64 13.18 -14.64
CA VAL A 76 -13.98 11.95 -14.18
C VAL A 76 -12.51 12.19 -13.75
N VAL A 77 -11.91 13.33 -14.10
CA VAL A 77 -10.52 13.64 -13.74
C VAL A 77 -10.30 13.67 -12.21
N PRO A 78 -11.09 14.41 -11.39
CA PRO A 78 -10.90 14.45 -9.92
C PRO A 78 -11.23 13.12 -9.23
N TYR A 79 -11.87 12.24 -9.97
CA TYR A 79 -12.20 10.90 -9.55
C TYR A 79 -10.92 10.05 -9.64
N THR A 80 -10.14 10.18 -10.71
CA THR A 80 -8.90 9.39 -10.90
C THR A 80 -7.82 9.70 -9.87
N ASP A 81 -7.74 10.94 -9.37
CA ASP A 81 -6.88 11.33 -8.23
C ASP A 81 -7.09 10.47 -6.98
N ARG A 82 -8.33 10.04 -6.76
CA ARG A 82 -8.74 9.36 -5.53
C ARG A 82 -8.59 7.84 -5.59
N LEU A 83 -8.15 7.32 -6.74
CA LEU A 83 -7.83 5.90 -6.88
C LEU A 83 -6.53 5.57 -6.15
N ASP A 84 -5.49 6.36 -6.42
CA ASP A 84 -4.25 6.35 -5.66
C ASP A 84 -4.04 7.74 -5.04
N TYR A 85 -4.49 7.88 -3.79
CA TYR A 85 -4.42 9.13 -3.04
C TYR A 85 -2.99 9.57 -2.72
N VAL A 86 -1.98 8.73 -2.97
CA VAL A 86 -0.57 9.08 -2.81
C VAL A 86 0.02 9.62 -4.11
N ALA A 87 -0.51 9.22 -5.26
CA ALA A 87 0.04 9.51 -6.59
C ALA A 87 -0.97 10.17 -7.56
N ALA A 88 -1.82 11.07 -7.05
CA ALA A 88 -2.91 11.75 -7.76
C ALA A 88 -2.57 12.21 -9.19
N MET A 89 -1.57 13.10 -9.34
CA MET A 89 -1.15 13.65 -10.64
C MET A 89 -0.77 12.58 -11.69
N THR A 90 -0.22 11.45 -11.24
CA THR A 90 0.16 10.35 -12.14
C THR A 90 -1.07 9.59 -12.64
N GLN A 91 -2.11 9.48 -11.82
CA GLN A 91 -3.36 8.84 -12.23
C GLN A 91 -4.19 9.71 -13.16
N GLU A 92 -4.24 11.02 -12.92
CA GLU A 92 -4.84 11.95 -13.89
C GLU A 92 -4.14 11.85 -15.24
N LEU A 93 -2.80 11.82 -15.24
CA LEU A 93 -2.02 11.69 -16.46
C LEU A 93 -2.36 10.39 -17.21
N GLY A 94 -2.47 9.26 -16.51
CA GLY A 94 -2.86 7.98 -17.12
C GLY A 94 -4.24 8.05 -17.79
N TYR A 95 -5.22 8.69 -17.14
CA TYR A 95 -6.55 8.90 -17.69
C TYR A 95 -6.56 9.87 -18.88
N CYS A 96 -5.87 11.00 -18.75
CA CYS A 96 -5.78 12.00 -19.82
C CYS A 96 -5.14 11.42 -21.08
N LEU A 97 -4.06 10.64 -20.94
CA LEU A 97 -3.42 9.98 -22.08
C LEU A 97 -4.37 9.00 -22.80
N ALA A 98 -5.21 8.28 -22.05
CA ALA A 98 -6.21 7.39 -22.64
C ALA A 98 -7.26 8.18 -23.44
N VAL A 99 -7.78 9.29 -22.88
CA VAL A 99 -8.77 10.15 -23.55
C VAL A 99 -8.15 10.86 -24.77
N GLU A 100 -6.94 11.38 -24.64
CA GLU A 100 -6.20 12.05 -25.73
C GLU A 100 -5.93 11.09 -26.89
N LYS A 101 -5.61 9.83 -26.59
CA LYS A 101 -5.45 8.78 -27.60
C LYS A 101 -6.76 8.45 -28.32
N LEU A 102 -7.90 8.47 -27.61
CA LEU A 102 -9.22 8.26 -28.21
C LEU A 102 -9.65 9.43 -29.11
N LEU A 103 -9.21 10.65 -28.79
CA LEU A 103 -9.52 11.87 -29.54
C LEU A 103 -8.52 12.17 -30.66
N GLU A 104 -7.41 11.42 -30.73
CA GLU A 104 -6.32 11.62 -31.71
C GLU A 104 -5.73 13.05 -31.73
N VAL A 105 -5.69 13.70 -30.55
CA VAL A 105 -5.21 15.09 -30.41
C VAL A 105 -3.73 15.12 -30.05
N GLN A 106 -2.97 16.01 -30.70
CA GLN A 106 -1.59 16.30 -30.30
C GLN A 106 -1.54 17.43 -29.27
N ILE A 107 -0.94 17.14 -28.11
CA ILE A 107 -0.75 18.11 -27.03
C ILE A 107 0.49 18.96 -27.32
N PRO A 108 0.48 20.27 -27.01
CA PRO A 108 1.65 21.12 -27.15
C PRO A 108 2.88 20.59 -26.39
N GLU A 109 4.07 20.75 -26.98
CA GLU A 109 5.34 20.27 -26.41
C GLU A 109 5.59 20.78 -24.98
N ARG A 110 5.23 22.05 -24.72
CA ARG A 110 5.34 22.63 -23.37
C ARG A 110 4.54 21.85 -22.33
N ALA A 111 3.31 21.45 -22.66
CA ALA A 111 2.46 20.72 -21.73
C ALA A 111 2.98 19.29 -21.50
N GLN A 112 3.53 18.64 -22.52
CA GLN A 112 4.17 17.33 -22.37
C GLN A 112 5.36 17.38 -21.40
N LYS A 113 6.23 18.39 -21.55
CA LYS A 113 7.38 18.58 -20.63
C LYS A 113 6.94 18.81 -19.19
N LEU A 114 5.92 19.64 -18.97
CA LEU A 114 5.39 19.89 -17.63
C LEU A 114 4.80 18.62 -17.00
N ARG A 115 4.06 17.82 -17.76
CA ARG A 115 3.50 16.54 -17.28
C ARG A 115 4.58 15.56 -16.83
N VAL A 116 5.69 15.47 -17.58
CA VAL A 116 6.83 14.63 -17.20
C VAL A 116 7.45 15.11 -15.88
N ILE A 117 7.73 16.42 -15.76
CA ILE A 117 8.32 17.00 -14.54
C ILE A 117 7.43 16.73 -13.32
N VAL A 118 6.12 17.00 -13.44
CA VAL A 118 5.16 16.78 -12.35
C VAL A 118 5.04 15.29 -12.01
N SER A 119 5.03 14.41 -13.01
CA SER A 119 4.98 12.96 -12.80
C SER A 119 6.22 12.44 -12.05
N GLU A 120 7.41 12.94 -12.37
CA GLU A 120 8.64 12.57 -11.65
C GLU A 120 8.63 13.07 -10.20
N LEU A 121 8.15 14.30 -9.97
CA LEU A 121 7.98 14.82 -8.61
C LEU A 121 6.99 13.97 -7.80
N GLN A 122 5.87 13.59 -8.41
CA GLN A 122 4.88 12.72 -7.76
C GLN A 122 5.47 11.35 -7.45
N ARG A 123 6.29 10.80 -8.35
CA ARG A 123 7.01 9.53 -8.15
C ARG A 123 7.89 9.61 -6.91
N ILE A 124 8.71 10.65 -6.80
CA ILE A 124 9.59 10.85 -5.63
C ILE A 124 8.75 10.97 -4.36
N ALA A 125 7.69 11.79 -4.37
CA ALA A 125 6.80 11.96 -3.22
C ALA A 125 6.13 10.65 -2.77
N SER A 126 5.72 9.79 -3.72
CA SER A 126 5.14 8.48 -3.45
C SER A 126 6.16 7.51 -2.84
N HIS A 127 7.39 7.48 -3.36
CA HIS A 127 8.46 6.62 -2.82
C HIS A 127 8.91 7.06 -1.42
N LEU A 128 8.98 8.36 -1.15
CA LEU A 128 9.28 8.88 0.18
C LEU A 128 8.25 8.42 1.22
N LEU A 129 6.97 8.40 0.84
CA LEU A 129 5.92 7.85 1.70
C LEU A 129 6.11 6.35 1.89
N ALA A 130 6.28 5.58 0.81
CA ALA A 130 6.41 4.13 0.87
C ALA A 130 7.60 3.68 1.75
N ILE A 131 8.76 4.31 1.58
CA ILE A 131 9.95 4.00 2.39
C ILE A 131 9.72 4.45 3.84
N GLY A 132 9.11 5.60 4.05
CA GLY A 132 8.81 6.13 5.38
C GLY A 132 7.87 5.22 6.17
N THR A 133 6.75 4.79 5.58
CA THR A 133 5.77 3.91 6.22
C THR A 133 6.33 2.50 6.43
N TYR A 134 7.08 1.98 5.46
CA TYR A 134 7.74 0.68 5.61
C TYR A 134 8.76 0.70 6.78
N SER A 135 9.56 1.76 6.88
CA SER A 135 10.46 1.94 8.03
C SER A 135 9.68 1.99 9.34
N LEU A 136 8.54 2.69 9.38
CA LEU A 136 7.70 2.76 10.57
C LEU A 136 7.18 1.39 11.00
N ASP A 137 6.75 0.53 10.07
CA ASP A 137 6.29 -0.83 10.38
C ASP A 137 7.39 -1.72 10.96
N THR A 138 8.64 -1.51 10.53
CA THR A 138 9.82 -2.20 11.08
C THR A 138 10.34 -1.59 12.40
N GLY A 139 9.73 -0.49 12.87
CA GLY A 139 10.11 0.21 14.11
C GLY A 139 11.05 1.40 13.94
N GLY A 140 11.45 1.75 12.71
CA GLY A 140 12.33 2.88 12.39
C GLY A 140 11.58 4.21 12.24
N PHE A 141 11.42 4.95 13.35
CA PHE A 141 10.66 6.22 13.36
C PHE A 141 11.36 7.39 12.64
N ALA A 142 12.69 7.42 12.64
CA ALA A 142 13.45 8.55 12.11
C ALA A 142 13.26 8.74 10.59
N ALA A 143 13.32 7.65 9.81
CA ALA A 143 13.17 7.72 8.37
C ALA A 143 11.77 8.18 7.93
N PHE A 144 10.73 7.83 8.71
CA PHE A 144 9.36 8.32 8.50
C PHE A 144 9.30 9.85 8.59
N ILE A 145 9.87 10.43 9.65
CA ILE A 145 9.85 11.89 9.85
C ILE A 145 10.63 12.63 8.77
N TYR A 146 11.81 12.13 8.38
CA TYR A 146 12.59 12.75 7.31
C TYR A 146 11.90 12.63 5.95
N GLY A 147 11.34 11.46 5.62
CA GLY A 147 10.59 11.26 4.38
C GLY A 147 9.38 12.19 4.27
N PHE A 148 8.65 12.41 5.37
CA PHE A 148 7.52 13.35 5.38
C PHE A 148 7.95 14.81 5.24
N ARG A 149 9.08 15.21 5.85
CA ARG A 149 9.65 16.55 5.67
C ARG A 149 10.00 16.82 4.21
N ASP A 150 10.66 15.87 3.55
CA ASP A 150 11.06 16.03 2.15
C ASP A 150 9.85 15.98 1.21
N ARG A 151 8.88 15.10 1.50
CA ARG A 151 7.60 15.04 0.78
C ARG A 151 6.85 16.36 0.86
N GLU A 152 6.84 17.02 2.01
CA GLU A 152 6.18 18.31 2.22
C GLU A 152 6.72 19.42 1.30
N HIS A 153 8.02 19.41 0.97
CA HIS A 153 8.58 20.34 -0.01
C HIS A 153 7.97 20.15 -1.40
N ILE A 154 7.75 18.89 -1.81
CA ILE A 154 7.13 18.57 -3.09
C ILE A 154 5.65 18.97 -3.09
N LEU A 155 4.93 18.73 -1.99
CA LEU A 155 3.52 19.11 -1.89
C LEU A 155 3.30 20.62 -1.98
N ARG A 156 4.23 21.44 -1.48
CA ARG A 156 4.17 22.90 -1.66
C ARG A 156 4.27 23.32 -3.12
N ILE A 157 5.09 22.62 -3.90
CA ILE A 157 5.17 22.85 -5.36
C ILE A 157 3.82 22.51 -6.02
N PHE A 158 3.14 21.45 -5.57
CA PHE A 158 1.81 21.12 -6.07
C PHE A 158 0.75 22.14 -5.64
N GLU A 159 0.82 22.66 -4.41
CA GLU A 159 -0.04 23.73 -3.94
C GLU A 159 0.09 24.99 -4.82
N GLU A 160 1.31 25.36 -5.21
CA GLU A 160 1.54 26.48 -6.14
C GLU A 160 1.02 26.19 -7.57
N LEU A 161 1.01 24.93 -8.00
CA LEU A 161 0.56 24.53 -9.34
C LEU A 161 -0.96 24.45 -9.49
N CYS A 162 -1.65 23.80 -8.54
CA CYS A 162 -3.08 23.50 -8.64
C CYS A 162 -3.93 24.04 -7.49
N GLY A 163 -3.32 24.65 -6.46
CA GLY A 163 -4.02 25.14 -5.27
C GLY A 163 -4.44 24.05 -4.29
N ALA A 164 -4.01 22.80 -4.51
CA ALA A 164 -4.31 21.64 -3.66
C ALA A 164 -3.03 20.87 -3.31
N ARG A 165 -3.10 20.09 -2.23
CA ARG A 165 -1.97 19.35 -1.64
C ARG A 165 -2.17 17.85 -1.72
#